data_AF-A0A8C6E6D0-F1
#
_entry.id   AF-A0A8C6E6D0-F1
#
_cell.length_a   1.000
_cell.length_b   1.000
_cell.length_c   1.000
_cell.angle_alpha   90.00
_cell.angle_beta   90.00
_cell.angle_gamma   90.00
#
_symmetry.space_group_name_H-M   'P 1'
#
loop_
_entity.id
_entity.type
_entity.pdbx_description
1 polymer ?
#
loop_
_entity_poly.entity_id
_entity_poly.type
_entity_poly.pdbx_seq_one_letter_code
_entity_poly.pdbx_strand_id
1 'polypeptide(L)'
;MVSRGPLAIWHGLLLLLLLLLPSHGGPALRPTLPSQTTEASPALHLSNGPGQEPVTIMTFNLTKITKISSSFEFRTWDPEGVIFYGDTNPKNDWFMLGLRDGRPEIQLHNHWAQLTVSAGPRLDDGRWHQVEVKIHGDSLLLRVDGGEVLRLRQVFGQLANDSQLIMRIALGGLLFPASDLRLPLVPALDACLRQDNWLDQQAQTSASVPTSVRSCAVESQPGIFFPPGTGAEFGLQGEAASASFCLDGLWAQGQSLDMDRAQSRSLNIWTHSCPQNPGNGSHTTH
;
A
#
# COMPACT_ATOMS: atom_id res chain seq x y z
N MET A 1 67.55 21.85 37.85
CA MET A 1 67.16 23.24 37.52
C MET A 1 66.94 23.35 36.01
N VAL A 2 66.09 24.30 35.62
CA VAL A 2 65.29 24.44 34.40
C VAL A 2 66.07 24.74 33.10
N SER A 3 65.40 24.47 31.95
CA SER A 3 65.52 25.09 30.60
C SER A 3 66.65 24.61 29.69
N ARG A 4 66.53 24.55 28.34
CA ARG A 4 65.57 25.06 27.32
C ARG A 4 65.91 24.29 26.00
N GLY A 5 64.94 24.09 25.09
CA GLY A 5 65.18 23.55 23.72
C GLY A 5 65.97 24.53 22.81
N PRO A 6 66.01 24.39 21.45
CA PRO A 6 65.09 23.63 20.57
C PRO A 6 65.71 23.04 19.25
N LEU A 7 64.82 22.66 18.31
CA LEU A 7 64.93 22.64 16.82
C LEU A 7 65.42 21.38 16.05
N ALA A 8 64.43 20.77 15.37
CA ALA A 8 64.35 20.54 13.92
C ALA A 8 65.16 19.42 13.22
N ILE A 9 64.54 18.94 12.14
CA ILE A 9 65.06 18.18 10.98
C ILE A 9 64.81 16.66 11.04
N TRP A 10 63.71 16.21 10.41
CA TRP A 10 63.72 15.17 9.35
C TRP A 10 62.30 14.91 8.83
N HIS A 11 61.87 15.66 7.81
CA HIS A 11 60.65 15.39 7.03
C HIS A 11 61.00 15.16 5.53
N GLY A 12 62.25 14.85 5.22
CA GLY A 12 62.77 14.88 3.85
C GLY A 12 62.90 13.54 3.12
N LEU A 13 62.71 12.39 3.78
CA LEU A 13 63.04 11.08 3.17
C LEU A 13 61.85 10.22 2.73
N LEU A 14 60.61 10.58 3.08
CA LEU A 14 59.42 9.77 2.73
C LEU A 14 58.77 10.17 1.38
N LEU A 15 59.01 11.40 0.90
CA LEU A 15 58.45 11.86 -0.38
C LEU A 15 59.20 11.36 -1.63
N LEU A 16 60.41 10.81 -1.48
CA LEU A 16 61.22 10.37 -2.63
C LEU A 16 60.91 8.95 -3.12
N LEU A 17 60.14 8.15 -2.35
CA LEU A 17 59.74 6.79 -2.76
C LEU A 17 58.47 6.74 -3.64
N LEU A 18 57.80 7.87 -3.86
CA LEU A 18 56.54 7.93 -4.62
C LEU A 18 56.70 8.27 -6.12
N LEU A 19 57.93 8.49 -6.61
CA LEU A 19 58.19 9.01 -7.97
C LEU A 19 58.82 8.01 -8.94
N LEU A 20 58.95 6.73 -8.56
CA LEU A 20 59.47 5.68 -9.44
C LEU A 20 58.52 4.50 -9.50
N LEU A 21 57.43 4.61 -10.26
CA LEU A 21 56.87 3.49 -11.03
C LEU A 21 56.06 4.01 -12.23
N PRO A 22 56.19 3.39 -13.42
CA PRO A 22 55.74 3.98 -14.68
C PRO A 22 54.24 3.83 -14.91
N SER A 23 53.65 4.87 -15.49
CA SER A 23 52.36 4.83 -16.17
C SER A 23 52.44 3.96 -17.42
N HIS A 24 51.81 2.79 -17.39
CA HIS A 24 51.41 2.09 -18.61
C HIS A 24 50.01 1.51 -18.44
N GLY A 25 49.11 1.97 -19.31
CA GLY A 25 47.69 1.65 -19.29
C GLY A 25 47.41 0.18 -19.54
N GLY A 26 46.49 -0.35 -18.74
CA GLY A 26 45.63 -1.47 -19.08
C GLY A 26 44.18 -1.05 -18.77
N PRO A 27 43.18 -1.51 -19.55
CA PRO A 27 41.80 -1.16 -19.29
C PRO A 27 41.42 -1.71 -17.91
N ALA A 28 41.13 -0.81 -16.96
CA ALA A 28 40.56 -1.19 -15.69
C ALA A 28 39.19 -1.83 -15.96
N LEU A 29 39.09 -3.14 -15.75
CA LEU A 29 37.84 -3.81 -15.51
C LEU A 29 37.14 -3.03 -14.38
N ARG A 30 36.13 -2.23 -14.74
CA ARG A 30 35.18 -1.73 -13.77
C ARG A 30 34.70 -2.96 -12.99
N PRO A 31 34.66 -2.94 -11.65
CA PRO A 31 33.72 -3.79 -10.97
C PRO A 31 32.38 -3.40 -11.57
N THR A 32 31.80 -4.26 -12.39
CA THR A 32 30.38 -4.24 -12.64
C THR A 32 29.77 -4.39 -11.27
N LEU A 33 29.40 -3.26 -10.66
CA LEU A 33 28.32 -3.23 -9.70
C LEU A 33 27.27 -4.15 -10.30
N PRO A 34 26.79 -5.19 -9.60
CA PRO A 34 25.64 -5.90 -10.07
C PRO A 34 24.57 -4.82 -10.22
N SER A 35 24.30 -4.44 -11.46
CA SER A 35 22.98 -4.01 -11.89
C SER A 35 22.10 -5.22 -11.67
N GLN A 36 21.87 -5.57 -10.41
CA GLN A 36 20.58 -6.09 -10.02
C GLN A 36 19.66 -4.89 -10.10
N THR A 37 19.30 -4.52 -11.33
CA THR A 37 17.90 -4.43 -11.68
C THR A 37 17.29 -5.78 -11.26
N THR A 38 17.05 -5.93 -9.96
CA THR A 38 15.97 -6.76 -9.50
C THR A 38 14.79 -6.03 -10.11
N GLU A 39 14.26 -6.54 -11.23
CA GLU A 39 12.98 -6.07 -11.74
C GLU A 39 12.03 -6.11 -10.55
N ALA A 40 11.78 -4.95 -9.94
CA ALA A 40 10.87 -4.85 -8.84
C ALA A 40 9.54 -5.34 -9.39
N SER A 41 9.02 -6.43 -8.84
CA SER A 41 7.76 -7.00 -9.30
C SER A 41 6.73 -5.87 -9.41
N PRO A 42 5.98 -5.78 -10.52
CA PRO A 42 5.02 -4.70 -10.71
C PRO A 42 4.08 -4.66 -9.51
N ALA A 43 3.94 -3.47 -8.92
CA ALA A 43 3.15 -3.26 -7.72
C ALA A 43 1.99 -2.32 -8.00
N LEU A 44 0.80 -2.76 -7.58
CA LEU A 44 -0.48 -2.07 -7.71
C LEU A 44 -0.73 -1.19 -6.48
N HIS A 45 -1.15 0.05 -6.69
CA HIS A 45 -1.57 0.93 -5.61
C HIS A 45 -3.03 0.66 -5.22
N LEU A 46 -3.31 0.42 -3.93
CA LEU A 46 -4.61 -0.01 -3.40
C LEU A 46 -5.63 1.11 -3.17
N SER A 47 -5.27 2.36 -3.40
CA SER A 47 -6.23 3.48 -3.36
C SER A 47 -6.19 4.28 -4.67
N ASN A 48 -7.35 4.75 -5.10
CA ASN A 48 -7.50 5.70 -6.20
C ASN A 48 -8.44 6.85 -5.78
N GLY A 49 -8.04 8.09 -6.05
CA GLY A 49 -8.81 9.28 -5.66
C GLY A 49 -9.15 9.30 -4.16
N PRO A 50 -10.43 9.42 -3.76
CA PRO A 50 -10.84 9.45 -2.35
C PRO A 50 -10.77 8.08 -1.65
N GLY A 51 -10.37 7.01 -2.36
CA GLY A 51 -10.17 5.67 -1.78
C GLY A 51 -11.45 5.00 -1.24
N GLN A 52 -12.62 5.39 -1.75
CA GLN A 52 -13.91 4.80 -1.34
C GLN A 52 -14.30 3.60 -2.23
N GLU A 53 -13.80 3.56 -3.46
CA GLU A 53 -14.09 2.51 -4.44
C GLU A 53 -12.89 1.56 -4.61
N PRO A 54 -13.13 0.28 -4.90
CA PRO A 54 -12.06 -0.67 -5.14
C PRO A 54 -11.31 -0.37 -6.44
N VAL A 55 -10.02 -0.66 -6.44
CA VAL A 55 -9.13 -0.47 -7.59
C VAL A 55 -9.42 -1.46 -8.71
N THR A 56 -9.74 -2.70 -8.35
CA THR A 56 -10.16 -3.74 -9.28
C THR A 56 -11.12 -4.71 -8.60
N ILE A 57 -12.00 -5.30 -9.40
CA ILE A 57 -12.98 -6.30 -8.98
C ILE A 57 -12.78 -7.52 -9.86
N MET A 58 -12.55 -8.66 -9.23
CA MET A 58 -12.45 -9.97 -9.86
C MET A 58 -13.69 -10.79 -9.53
N THR A 59 -14.15 -11.60 -10.49
CA THR A 59 -15.31 -12.48 -10.32
C THR A 59 -14.89 -13.92 -10.55
N PHE A 60 -15.36 -14.82 -9.70
CA PHE A 60 -15.01 -16.24 -9.71
C PHE A 60 -16.29 -17.09 -9.69
N ASN A 61 -16.25 -18.21 -10.42
CA ASN A 61 -17.27 -19.24 -10.32
C ASN A 61 -16.84 -20.27 -9.27
N LEU A 62 -17.47 -20.24 -8.09
CA LEU A 62 -17.11 -21.10 -6.97
C LEU A 62 -17.25 -22.60 -7.29
N THR A 63 -18.10 -22.99 -8.24
CA THR A 63 -18.25 -24.39 -8.68
C THR A 63 -16.98 -24.93 -9.35
N LYS A 64 -16.11 -24.06 -9.83
CA LYS A 64 -14.83 -24.40 -10.48
C LYS A 64 -13.63 -24.26 -9.55
N ILE A 65 -13.81 -23.78 -8.33
CA ILE A 65 -12.70 -23.54 -7.41
C ILE A 65 -12.24 -24.85 -6.78
N THR A 66 -10.95 -25.12 -6.90
CA THR A 66 -10.29 -26.23 -6.21
C THR A 66 -9.46 -25.78 -5.01
N LYS A 67 -9.08 -24.50 -4.97
CA LYS A 67 -8.24 -23.88 -3.94
C LYS A 67 -8.87 -22.58 -3.43
N ILE A 68 -9.26 -22.58 -2.16
CA ILE A 68 -9.83 -21.38 -1.50
C ILE A 68 -8.77 -20.72 -0.62
N SER A 69 -7.82 -20.06 -1.28
CA SER A 69 -6.79 -19.28 -0.60
C SER A 69 -6.32 -18.14 -1.47
N SER A 70 -6.04 -17.01 -0.86
CA SER A 70 -5.42 -15.85 -1.49
C SER A 70 -4.13 -15.49 -0.77
N SER A 71 -3.12 -15.07 -1.50
CA SER A 71 -1.83 -14.66 -0.96
C SER A 71 -1.29 -13.46 -1.71
N PHE A 72 -0.62 -12.55 -1.02
CA PHE A 72 -0.03 -11.37 -1.62
C PHE A 72 1.07 -10.81 -0.72
N GLU A 73 1.88 -9.92 -1.26
CA GLU A 73 2.72 -9.03 -0.47
C GLU A 73 2.14 -7.63 -0.51
N PHE A 74 2.11 -6.95 0.64
CA PHE A 74 1.75 -5.54 0.68
C PHE A 74 2.67 -4.73 1.60
N ARG A 75 2.71 -3.43 1.37
CA ARG A 75 3.48 -2.46 2.17
C ARG A 75 2.67 -1.19 2.34
N THR A 76 2.67 -0.64 3.56
CA THR A 76 1.99 0.62 3.88
C THR A 76 2.60 1.31 5.11
N TRP A 77 2.32 2.60 5.26
CA TRP A 77 2.49 3.36 6.51
C TRP A 77 1.12 3.69 7.15
N ASP A 78 0.04 3.22 6.53
CA ASP A 78 -1.33 3.58 6.86
C ASP A 78 -1.87 2.62 7.92
N PRO A 79 -2.33 3.12 9.08
CA PRO A 79 -2.79 2.25 10.16
C PRO A 79 -4.22 1.72 9.97
N GLU A 80 -5.00 2.28 9.04
CA GLU A 80 -6.39 1.90 8.83
C GLU A 80 -6.77 1.91 7.34
N GLY A 81 -7.49 0.88 6.90
CA GLY A 81 -8.00 0.79 5.53
C GLY A 81 -8.33 -0.63 5.10
N VAL A 82 -8.98 -0.78 3.95
CA VAL A 82 -9.33 -2.08 3.37
C VAL A 82 -8.20 -2.55 2.46
N ILE A 83 -7.69 -3.77 2.69
CA ILE A 83 -6.77 -4.44 1.77
C ILE A 83 -7.60 -5.10 0.67
N PHE A 84 -8.54 -5.95 1.05
CA PHE A 84 -9.49 -6.52 0.11
C PHE A 84 -10.79 -6.96 0.77
N TYR A 85 -11.83 -7.04 -0.05
CA TYR A 85 -13.18 -7.45 0.29
C TYR A 85 -13.59 -8.61 -0.62
N GLY A 86 -14.47 -9.49 -0.13
CA GLY A 86 -15.11 -10.47 -0.99
C GLY A 86 -16.51 -10.85 -0.54
N ASP A 87 -17.35 -11.20 -1.49
CA ASP A 87 -18.72 -11.65 -1.22
C ASP A 87 -19.22 -12.67 -2.22
N THR A 88 -20.25 -13.40 -1.82
CA THR A 88 -21.19 -14.05 -2.75
C THR A 88 -22.52 -13.29 -2.76
N ASN A 89 -22.81 -12.55 -1.68
CA ASN A 89 -23.91 -11.62 -1.59
C ASN A 89 -23.54 -10.45 -0.66
N PRO A 90 -23.51 -9.20 -1.16
CA PRO A 90 -23.06 -8.05 -0.38
C PRO A 90 -23.90 -7.76 0.87
N LYS A 91 -25.13 -8.30 0.96
CA LYS A 91 -26.01 -8.06 2.10
C LYS A 91 -25.80 -9.04 3.25
N ASN A 92 -25.50 -10.31 2.94
CA ASN A 92 -25.58 -11.39 3.93
C ASN A 92 -24.52 -12.49 3.80
N ASP A 93 -23.59 -12.41 2.85
CA ASP A 93 -22.44 -13.32 2.75
C ASP A 93 -21.22 -12.58 2.20
N TRP A 94 -20.48 -11.95 3.10
CA TRP A 94 -19.31 -11.14 2.80
C TRP A 94 -18.22 -11.27 3.87
N PHE A 95 -16.99 -10.96 3.45
CA PHE A 95 -15.85 -10.79 4.35
C PHE A 95 -14.98 -9.63 3.88
N MET A 96 -14.20 -9.07 4.81
CA MET A 96 -13.25 -8.00 4.56
C MET A 96 -11.98 -8.28 5.36
N LEU A 97 -10.82 -8.09 4.73
CA LEU A 97 -9.53 -7.97 5.40
C LEU A 97 -9.03 -6.54 5.23
N GLY A 98 -8.70 -5.90 6.36
CA GLY A 98 -8.15 -4.56 6.41
C GLY A 98 -7.12 -4.39 7.51
N LEU A 99 -6.75 -3.15 7.76
CA LEU A 99 -5.98 -2.74 8.93
C LEU A 99 -6.85 -1.90 9.87
N ARG A 100 -6.62 -2.05 11.17
CA ARG A 100 -7.02 -1.10 12.21
C ARG A 100 -5.92 -1.03 13.25
N ASP A 101 -5.55 0.19 13.66
CA ASP A 101 -4.41 0.45 14.53
C ASP A 101 -3.10 -0.23 14.05
N GLY A 102 -2.95 -0.31 12.72
CA GLY A 102 -1.83 -0.94 12.02
C GLY A 102 -1.89 -2.47 11.98
N ARG A 103 -2.88 -3.13 12.59
CA ARG A 103 -2.98 -4.60 12.67
C ARG A 103 -4.04 -5.15 11.73
N PRO A 104 -3.88 -6.39 11.24
CA PRO A 104 -4.92 -7.07 10.48
C PRO A 104 -6.25 -7.14 11.24
N GLU A 105 -7.32 -6.69 10.59
CA GLU A 105 -8.70 -6.83 11.04
C GLU A 105 -9.49 -7.63 10.00
N ILE A 106 -10.24 -8.64 10.48
CA ILE A 106 -11.22 -9.37 9.69
C ILE A 106 -12.61 -9.03 10.18
N GLN A 107 -13.47 -8.63 9.25
CA GLN A 107 -14.91 -8.60 9.45
C GLN A 107 -15.57 -9.63 8.54
N LEU A 108 -16.46 -10.43 9.10
CA LEU A 108 -17.14 -11.50 8.37
C LEU A 108 -18.60 -11.50 8.78
N HIS A 109 -19.48 -11.62 7.79
CA HIS A 109 -20.92 -11.77 8.00
C HIS A 109 -21.46 -12.78 7.00
N ASN A 110 -21.84 -13.95 7.50
CA ASN A 110 -22.50 -14.99 6.73
C ASN A 110 -23.51 -15.77 7.60
N HIS A 111 -24.04 -16.86 7.05
CA HIS A 111 -25.01 -17.71 7.74
C HIS A 111 -24.46 -18.36 9.03
N TRP A 112 -23.15 -18.66 9.08
CA TRP A 112 -22.53 -19.40 10.17
C TRP A 112 -21.95 -18.50 11.26
N ALA A 113 -21.42 -17.34 10.88
CA ALA A 113 -20.73 -16.46 11.79
C ALA A 113 -20.91 -14.99 11.41
N GLN A 114 -20.89 -14.14 12.44
CA GLN A 114 -20.88 -12.70 12.28
C GLN A 114 -19.92 -12.09 13.30
N LEU A 115 -18.74 -11.68 12.86
CA LEU A 115 -17.64 -11.31 13.75
C LEU A 115 -16.81 -10.15 13.21
N THR A 116 -16.11 -9.51 14.14
CA THR A 116 -15.05 -8.53 13.90
C THR A 116 -13.89 -8.92 14.82
N VAL A 117 -12.70 -9.08 14.27
CA VAL A 117 -11.53 -9.52 15.04
C VAL A 117 -10.26 -8.91 14.49
N SER A 118 -9.40 -8.41 15.37
CA SER A 118 -8.10 -7.88 15.00
C SER A 118 -7.01 -8.75 15.64
N ALA A 119 -6.02 -9.15 14.87
CA ALA A 119 -5.00 -10.10 15.31
C ALA A 119 -3.68 -9.96 14.53
N GLY A 120 -2.59 -10.43 15.12
CA GLY A 120 -1.26 -10.36 14.51
C GLY A 120 -0.50 -9.06 14.81
N PRO A 121 0.71 -8.91 14.24
CA PRO A 121 1.57 -7.75 14.45
C PRO A 121 1.06 -6.51 13.69
N ARG A 122 1.71 -5.38 13.94
CA ARG A 122 1.53 -4.18 13.12
C ARG A 122 2.22 -4.36 11.77
N LEU A 123 1.60 -3.88 10.69
CA LEU A 123 2.04 -4.01 9.29
C LEU A 123 2.17 -2.64 8.58
N ASP A 124 2.05 -1.55 9.34
CA ASP A 124 2.11 -0.17 8.90
C ASP A 124 3.51 0.45 9.11
N ASP A 125 4.56 -0.36 8.88
CA ASP A 125 5.96 0.01 9.15
C ASP A 125 6.78 0.30 7.88
N GLY A 126 6.10 0.41 6.73
CA GLY A 126 6.75 0.66 5.44
C GLY A 126 7.63 -0.49 4.95
N ARG A 127 7.46 -1.72 5.44
CA ARG A 127 8.11 -2.92 4.89
C ARG A 127 7.10 -3.76 4.13
N TRP A 128 7.61 -4.62 3.25
CA TRP A 128 6.79 -5.63 2.58
C TRP A 128 6.49 -6.75 3.55
N HIS A 129 5.20 -7.05 3.72
CA HIS A 129 4.69 -8.16 4.50
C HIS A 129 3.98 -9.16 3.59
N GLN A 130 4.27 -10.45 3.78
CA GLN A 130 3.55 -11.51 3.10
C GLN A 130 2.29 -11.87 3.89
N VAL A 131 1.14 -11.87 3.22
CA VAL A 131 -0.14 -12.25 3.82
C VAL A 131 -0.74 -13.43 3.05
N GLU A 132 -1.26 -14.41 3.79
CA GLU A 132 -2.02 -15.54 3.23
C GLU A 132 -3.34 -15.67 4.01
N VAL A 133 -4.46 -15.65 3.28
CA VAL A 133 -5.78 -15.99 3.80
C VAL A 133 -6.21 -17.29 3.16
N LYS A 134 -6.57 -18.30 3.94
CA LYS A 134 -7.07 -19.58 3.40
C LYS A 134 -8.22 -20.13 4.20
N ILE A 135 -9.09 -20.85 3.50
CA ILE A 135 -10.12 -21.67 4.11
C ILE A 135 -9.60 -23.11 4.20
N HIS A 136 -9.67 -23.69 5.39
CA HIS A 136 -9.33 -25.08 5.62
C HIS A 136 -10.42 -25.75 6.45
N GLY A 137 -11.22 -26.60 5.80
CA GLY A 137 -12.44 -27.16 6.41
C GLY A 137 -13.46 -26.06 6.66
N ASP A 138 -13.92 -25.94 7.90
CA ASP A 138 -14.86 -24.91 8.37
C ASP A 138 -14.19 -23.62 8.86
N SER A 139 -12.87 -23.52 8.72
CA SER A 139 -12.05 -22.54 9.41
C SER A 139 -11.38 -21.57 8.43
N LEU A 140 -11.35 -20.29 8.78
CA LEU A 140 -10.53 -19.25 8.15
C LEU A 140 -9.18 -19.17 8.87
N LEU A 141 -8.08 -19.19 8.12
CA LEU A 141 -6.73 -18.99 8.64
C LEU A 141 -6.13 -17.74 8.01
N LEU A 142 -5.53 -16.90 8.84
CA LEU A 142 -4.71 -15.77 8.43
C LEU A 142 -3.26 -16.01 8.85
N ARG A 143 -2.35 -15.89 7.90
CA ARG A 143 -0.91 -15.94 8.13
C ARG A 143 -0.26 -14.65 7.66
N VAL A 144 0.74 -14.22 8.42
CA VAL A 144 1.56 -13.03 8.16
C VAL A 144 3.02 -13.44 8.28
N ASP A 145 3.83 -13.10 7.29
CA ASP A 145 5.27 -13.41 7.21
C ASP A 145 5.59 -14.87 7.54
N GLY A 146 4.75 -15.77 7.02
CA GLY A 146 4.86 -17.21 7.21
C GLY A 146 4.33 -17.75 8.56
N GLY A 147 3.94 -16.90 9.52
CA GLY A 147 3.36 -17.31 10.81
C GLY A 147 1.82 -17.27 10.82
N GLU A 148 1.15 -18.28 11.40
CA GLU A 148 -0.29 -18.24 11.65
C GLU A 148 -0.58 -17.27 12.80
N VAL A 149 -1.33 -16.19 12.52
CA VAL A 149 -1.64 -15.14 13.50
C VAL A 149 -3.10 -15.20 13.97
N LEU A 150 -3.98 -15.84 13.19
CA LEU A 150 -5.38 -16.00 13.53
C LEU A 150 -5.97 -17.24 12.86
N ARG A 151 -6.85 -17.93 13.61
CA ARG A 151 -7.69 -19.01 13.11
C ARG A 151 -9.11 -18.85 13.65
N LEU A 152 -10.06 -18.64 12.76
CA LEU A 152 -11.48 -18.58 13.07
C LEU A 152 -12.11 -19.91 12.70
N ARG A 153 -12.62 -20.64 13.69
CA ARG A 153 -13.21 -21.97 13.50
C ARG A 153 -14.72 -21.87 13.32
N GLN A 154 -15.31 -22.83 12.61
CA GLN A 154 -16.76 -22.93 12.43
C GLN A 154 -17.40 -21.68 11.80
N VAL A 155 -16.66 -21.00 10.91
CA VAL A 155 -17.12 -19.78 10.20
C VAL A 155 -17.58 -20.06 8.77
N PHE A 156 -17.35 -21.28 8.29
CA PHE A 156 -17.85 -21.78 7.01
C PHE A 156 -18.48 -23.16 7.19
N GLY A 157 -19.41 -23.51 6.32
CA GLY A 157 -20.03 -24.83 6.29
C GLY A 157 -20.22 -25.34 4.88
N GLN A 158 -21.00 -26.40 4.74
CA GLN A 158 -21.32 -26.96 3.44
C GLN A 158 -22.16 -25.95 2.64
N LEU A 159 -21.61 -25.49 1.53
CA LEU A 159 -22.27 -24.59 0.60
C LEU A 159 -23.51 -25.32 0.05
N ALA A 160 -24.69 -24.71 0.17
CA ALA A 160 -25.90 -25.26 -0.45
C ALA A 160 -25.64 -25.40 -1.96
N ASN A 161 -26.12 -26.49 -2.55
CA ASN A 161 -25.88 -26.85 -3.94
C ASN A 161 -26.68 -25.92 -4.88
N ASP A 162 -26.29 -24.65 -4.93
CA ASP A 162 -26.83 -23.66 -5.82
C ASP A 162 -25.92 -23.55 -7.04
N SER A 163 -26.52 -23.81 -8.20
CA SER A 163 -25.84 -24.03 -9.48
C SER A 163 -25.11 -22.81 -10.04
N GLN A 164 -25.15 -21.65 -9.36
CA GLN A 164 -24.49 -20.41 -9.80
C GLN A 164 -23.92 -19.58 -8.64
N LEU A 165 -23.10 -20.19 -7.78
CA LEU A 165 -22.38 -19.43 -6.75
C LEU A 165 -21.21 -18.63 -7.36
N ILE A 166 -21.44 -17.34 -7.51
CA ILE A 166 -20.46 -16.36 -7.96
C ILE A 166 -19.85 -15.68 -6.74
N MET A 167 -18.52 -15.63 -6.68
CA MET A 167 -17.79 -14.85 -5.68
C MET A 167 -17.14 -13.65 -6.33
N ARG A 168 -17.19 -12.49 -5.68
CA ARG A 168 -16.46 -11.29 -6.06
C ARG A 168 -15.32 -11.06 -5.08
N ILE A 169 -14.18 -10.60 -5.58
CA ILE A 169 -13.07 -10.06 -4.78
C ILE A 169 -12.81 -8.64 -5.26
N ALA A 170 -12.81 -7.68 -4.34
CA ALA A 170 -12.54 -6.27 -4.61
C ALA A 170 -11.29 -5.84 -3.84
N LEU A 171 -10.33 -5.20 -4.51
CA LEU A 171 -9.07 -4.78 -3.90
C LEU A 171 -9.13 -3.30 -3.50
N GLY A 172 -8.70 -2.96 -2.30
CA GLY A 172 -8.57 -1.57 -1.86
C GLY A 172 -9.87 -0.84 -1.54
N GLY A 173 -11.00 -1.55 -1.46
CA GLY A 173 -12.31 -0.95 -1.24
C GLY A 173 -13.41 -1.98 -1.00
N LEU A 174 -14.63 -1.48 -0.79
CA LEU A 174 -15.83 -2.28 -0.49
C LEU A 174 -16.81 -2.26 -1.68
N LEU A 175 -17.73 -3.22 -1.74
CA LEU A 175 -18.85 -3.23 -2.71
C LEU A 175 -20.18 -2.78 -2.08
N PHE A 176 -20.12 -2.18 -0.90
CA PHE A 176 -21.22 -1.53 -0.18
C PHE A 176 -20.66 -0.36 0.67
N PRO A 177 -21.51 0.55 1.18
CA PRO A 177 -21.06 1.68 2.00
C PRO A 177 -20.33 1.26 3.28
N ALA A 178 -19.23 1.93 3.63
CA ALA A 178 -18.44 1.61 4.83
C ALA A 178 -19.23 1.66 6.15
N SER A 179 -20.34 2.41 6.17
CA SER A 179 -21.30 2.45 7.30
C SER A 179 -21.95 1.09 7.59
N ASP A 180 -22.00 0.21 6.59
CA ASP A 180 -22.69 -1.08 6.67
C ASP A 180 -21.74 -2.20 7.17
N LEU A 181 -20.46 -1.89 7.37
CA LEU A 181 -19.54 -2.76 8.10
C LEU A 181 -20.04 -2.96 9.54
N ARG A 182 -19.69 -4.11 10.13
CA ARG A 182 -20.02 -4.41 11.53
C ARG A 182 -19.35 -3.41 12.48
N LEU A 183 -18.13 -3.00 12.14
CA LEU A 183 -17.42 -1.91 12.76
C LEU A 183 -16.87 -0.99 11.66
N PRO A 184 -17.49 0.17 11.40
CA PRO A 184 -17.05 1.07 10.35
C PRO A 184 -15.56 1.46 10.45
N LEU A 185 -14.93 1.66 9.31
CA LEU A 185 -13.58 2.22 9.15
C LEU A 185 -13.52 3.06 7.88
N VAL A 186 -12.47 3.85 7.73
CA VAL A 186 -12.20 4.59 6.50
C VAL A 186 -11.60 3.61 5.47
N PRO A 187 -12.29 3.30 4.34
CA PRO A 187 -11.87 2.17 3.49
C PRO A 187 -10.57 2.40 2.74
N ALA A 188 -10.25 3.64 2.44
CA ALA A 188 -9.04 3.99 1.70
C ALA A 188 -7.83 3.33 2.37
N LEU A 189 -6.90 2.77 1.62
CA LEU A 189 -5.64 2.29 2.17
C LEU A 189 -4.49 2.74 1.25
N ASP A 190 -3.58 3.55 1.77
CA ASP A 190 -2.40 3.99 1.03
C ASP A 190 -1.34 2.89 1.06
N ALA A 191 -1.52 1.90 0.19
CA ALA A 191 -0.72 0.69 0.19
C ALA A 191 -0.34 0.25 -1.22
N CYS A 192 0.80 -0.42 -1.29
CA CYS A 192 1.29 -1.10 -2.47
C CYS A 192 1.10 -2.60 -2.33
N LEU A 193 0.58 -3.24 -3.36
CA LEU A 193 0.30 -4.67 -3.45
C LEU A 193 1.13 -5.28 -4.58
N ARG A 194 1.74 -6.44 -4.36
CA ARG A 194 2.44 -7.21 -5.42
C ARG A 194 2.37 -8.71 -5.14
N GLN A 195 2.83 -9.50 -6.12
CA GLN A 195 2.91 -10.96 -6.02
C GLN A 195 1.59 -11.58 -5.54
N ASP A 196 0.49 -11.01 -6.01
CA ASP A 196 -0.85 -11.37 -5.59
C ASP A 196 -1.36 -12.58 -6.37
N ASN A 197 -2.03 -13.47 -5.64
CA ASN A 197 -2.72 -14.63 -6.17
C ASN A 197 -4.05 -14.74 -5.45
N TRP A 198 -5.14 -14.62 -6.20
CA TRP A 198 -6.51 -14.59 -5.68
C TRP A 198 -7.23 -15.89 -6.02
N LEU A 199 -7.57 -16.66 -5.00
CA LEU A 199 -8.29 -17.94 -5.13
C LEU A 199 -7.66 -18.88 -6.18
N ASP A 200 -8.51 -19.41 -7.06
CA ASP A 200 -8.19 -20.29 -8.16
C ASP A 200 -8.38 -19.55 -9.50
N GLN A 201 -7.27 -19.27 -10.18
CA GLN A 201 -7.28 -18.55 -11.46
C GLN A 201 -8.07 -19.28 -12.56
N GLN A 202 -8.18 -20.61 -12.51
CA GLN A 202 -8.98 -21.36 -13.47
C GLN A 202 -10.50 -21.13 -13.30
N ALA A 203 -10.90 -20.68 -12.12
CA ALA A 203 -12.29 -20.36 -11.79
C ALA A 203 -12.66 -18.89 -12.04
N GLN A 204 -11.67 -18.03 -12.35
CA GLN A 204 -11.90 -16.61 -12.61
C GLN A 204 -12.69 -16.43 -13.91
N THR A 205 -13.83 -15.75 -13.83
CA THR A 205 -14.71 -15.49 -14.98
C THR A 205 -14.47 -14.11 -15.59
N SER A 206 -14.09 -13.12 -14.77
CA SER A 206 -13.78 -11.77 -15.23
C SER A 206 -12.90 -11.02 -14.23
N ALA A 207 -12.23 -9.97 -14.71
CA ALA A 207 -11.58 -8.94 -13.90
C ALA A 207 -11.82 -7.57 -14.53
N SER A 208 -12.10 -6.56 -13.71
CA SER A 208 -12.16 -5.17 -14.17
C SER A 208 -10.76 -4.63 -14.43
N VAL A 209 -10.63 -3.73 -15.40
CA VAL A 209 -9.39 -2.99 -15.60
C VAL A 209 -9.09 -2.18 -14.32
N PRO A 210 -7.88 -2.29 -13.76
CA PRO A 210 -7.51 -1.51 -12.58
C PRO A 210 -7.66 -0.01 -12.85
N THR A 211 -8.41 0.69 -12.00
CA THR A 211 -8.61 2.14 -12.13
C THR A 211 -7.36 2.91 -11.69
N SER A 212 -6.55 2.31 -10.81
CA SER A 212 -5.26 2.84 -10.39
C SER A 212 -4.17 2.42 -11.38
N VAL A 213 -3.75 3.37 -12.20
CA VAL A 213 -2.59 3.25 -13.11
C VAL A 213 -1.30 3.72 -12.40
N ARG A 214 -1.37 4.05 -11.10
CA ARG A 214 -0.24 4.57 -10.33
C ARG A 214 0.72 3.43 -9.99
N SER A 215 1.95 3.53 -10.50
CA SER A 215 3.05 2.63 -10.12
C SER A 215 3.55 2.99 -8.72
N CYS A 216 3.77 1.99 -7.89
CA CYS A 216 4.35 2.18 -6.58
C CYS A 216 5.82 2.62 -6.65
N ALA A 217 6.19 3.60 -5.84
CA ALA A 217 7.58 4.03 -5.71
C ALA A 217 8.45 2.91 -5.12
N VAL A 218 9.70 2.82 -5.59
CA VAL A 218 10.67 1.80 -5.15
C VAL A 218 10.96 1.97 -3.65
N GLU A 219 11.14 3.21 -3.20
CA GLU A 219 11.31 3.57 -1.79
C GLU A 219 10.01 4.14 -1.22
N SER A 220 9.62 3.68 -0.04
CA SER A 220 8.49 4.22 0.72
C SER A 220 9.03 4.96 1.94
N GLN A 221 8.70 6.24 2.07
CA GLN A 221 8.97 7.02 3.28
C GLN A 221 7.63 7.37 3.95
N PRO A 222 7.58 7.51 5.29
CA PRO A 222 6.40 8.04 5.96
C PRO A 222 6.08 9.44 5.45
N GLY A 223 4.79 9.80 5.39
CA GLY A 223 4.36 11.16 5.03
C GLY A 223 3.19 11.20 4.05
N ILE A 224 2.74 12.41 3.71
CA ILE A 224 1.74 12.65 2.66
C ILE A 224 2.48 13.03 1.38
N PHE A 225 2.62 12.08 0.45
CA PHE A 225 3.34 12.31 -0.80
C PHE A 225 2.40 12.82 -1.89
N PHE A 226 2.68 14.01 -2.42
CA PHE A 226 2.03 14.56 -3.61
C PHE A 226 2.98 14.40 -4.81
N PRO A 227 2.77 13.41 -5.70
CA PRO A 227 3.56 13.31 -6.92
C PRO A 227 3.53 14.63 -7.71
N PRO A 228 4.61 14.99 -8.43
CA PRO A 228 4.59 16.15 -9.31
C PRO A 228 3.37 16.11 -10.25
N GLY A 229 2.62 17.21 -10.30
CA GLY A 229 1.36 17.26 -11.05
C GLY A 229 0.21 16.51 -10.36
N THR A 230 0.14 16.56 -9.02
CA THR A 230 -1.06 16.16 -8.27
C THR A 230 -1.73 17.36 -7.61
N GLY A 231 -3.06 17.35 -7.59
CA GLY A 231 -3.88 18.32 -6.91
C GLY A 231 -4.26 17.82 -5.52
N ALA A 232 -4.53 18.76 -4.62
CA ALA A 232 -5.16 18.48 -3.35
C ALA A 232 -6.56 19.08 -3.32
N GLU A 233 -7.48 18.35 -2.69
CA GLU A 233 -8.84 18.79 -2.46
C GLU A 233 -9.05 19.00 -0.96
N PHE A 234 -9.53 20.19 -0.58
CA PHE A 234 -9.77 20.57 0.80
C PHE A 234 -11.27 20.72 1.05
N GLY A 235 -11.80 19.96 2.02
CA GLY A 235 -13.16 20.15 2.51
C GLY A 235 -13.27 21.40 3.37
N LEU A 236 -14.10 22.37 2.97
CA LEU A 236 -14.37 23.58 3.75
C LEU A 236 -15.56 23.35 4.70
N GLN A 237 -15.49 23.91 5.92
CA GLN A 237 -16.63 23.85 6.84
C GLN A 237 -17.70 24.86 6.42
N GLY A 238 -18.87 24.35 6.04
CA GLY A 238 -20.04 25.14 5.64
C GLY A 238 -20.37 24.94 4.17
N GLU A 239 -21.44 24.18 3.93
CA GLU A 239 -21.93 23.73 2.61
C GLU A 239 -20.96 22.83 1.84
N ALA A 240 -21.49 22.01 0.92
CA ALA A 240 -20.78 20.98 0.18
C ALA A 240 -19.79 21.55 -0.86
N ALA A 241 -18.94 22.46 -0.43
CA ALA A 241 -17.92 23.12 -1.22
C ALA A 241 -16.58 22.43 -0.97
N SER A 242 -16.06 21.79 -2.02
CA SER A 242 -14.67 21.37 -2.08
C SER A 242 -13.89 22.29 -3.02
N ALA A 243 -12.67 22.62 -2.64
CA ALA A 243 -11.75 23.38 -3.49
C ALA A 243 -10.62 22.44 -3.94
N SER A 244 -10.54 22.23 -5.26
CA SER A 244 -9.49 21.42 -5.88
C SER A 244 -8.48 22.33 -6.55
N PHE A 245 -7.21 22.18 -6.19
CA PHE A 245 -6.13 22.97 -6.76
C PHE A 245 -4.86 22.15 -6.92
N CYS A 246 -4.05 22.51 -7.91
CA CYS A 246 -2.70 21.98 -8.04
C CYS A 246 -1.81 22.63 -6.98
N LEU A 247 -1.24 21.80 -6.12
CA LEU A 247 -0.33 22.26 -5.09
C LEU A 247 1.06 22.46 -5.68
N ASP A 248 1.61 23.67 -5.48
CA ASP A 248 3.05 23.95 -5.67
C ASP A 248 3.81 23.89 -4.32
N GLY A 249 3.06 23.82 -3.20
CA GLY A 249 3.55 23.70 -1.84
C GLY A 249 2.45 23.95 -0.81
N LEU A 250 2.68 23.56 0.45
CA LEU A 250 1.80 23.88 1.57
C LEU A 250 2.54 24.75 2.58
N TRP A 251 1.89 25.82 3.04
CA TRP A 251 2.44 26.75 4.02
C TRP A 251 1.43 26.98 5.15
N ALA A 252 1.92 26.99 6.39
CA ALA A 252 1.15 27.45 7.55
C ALA A 252 1.97 28.46 8.33
N GLN A 253 1.34 29.58 8.68
CA GLN A 253 1.98 30.68 9.41
C GLN A 253 3.27 31.19 8.73
N GLY A 254 3.30 31.19 7.40
CA GLY A 254 4.45 31.64 6.60
C GLY A 254 5.62 30.65 6.54
N GLN A 255 5.50 29.48 7.18
CA GLN A 255 6.48 28.41 7.07
C GLN A 255 5.98 27.35 6.10
N SER A 256 6.87 26.88 5.24
CA SER A 256 6.58 25.70 4.41
C SER A 256 6.39 24.52 5.34
N LEU A 257 5.24 23.87 5.23
CA LEU A 257 4.94 22.68 5.99
C LEU A 257 5.63 21.48 5.33
N ASP A 258 6.49 20.83 6.09
CA ASP A 258 7.11 19.57 5.73
C ASP A 258 6.07 18.44 5.85
N MET A 259 5.46 18.09 4.71
CA MET A 259 4.39 17.09 4.61
C MET A 259 4.89 15.65 4.77
N ASP A 260 6.20 15.43 4.70
CA ASP A 260 6.82 14.12 4.95
C ASP A 260 6.80 13.78 6.45
N ARG A 261 6.58 14.78 7.32
CA ARG A 261 6.46 14.61 8.78
C ARG A 261 5.01 14.56 9.30
N ALA A 262 4.01 14.75 8.44
CA ALA A 262 2.61 14.72 8.86
C ALA A 262 2.15 13.27 9.10
N GLN A 263 2.01 12.87 10.38
CA GLN A 263 1.71 11.50 10.79
C GLN A 263 0.23 11.10 10.74
N SER A 264 -0.62 11.76 9.95
CA SER A 264 -2.04 11.38 9.94
C SER A 264 -2.77 11.85 8.69
N ARG A 265 -3.63 10.95 8.18
CA ARG A 265 -4.69 11.28 7.24
C ARG A 265 -5.58 12.40 7.80
N SER A 266 -5.88 13.37 6.95
CA SER A 266 -7.05 14.21 7.12
C SER A 266 -8.16 13.63 6.24
N LEU A 267 -9.34 13.38 6.80
CA LEU A 267 -10.54 13.06 6.02
C LEU A 267 -10.94 14.16 5.03
N ASN A 268 -10.30 15.33 5.14
CA ASN A 268 -10.58 16.52 4.36
C ASN A 268 -9.48 16.83 3.34
N ILE A 269 -8.41 16.04 3.22
CA ILE A 269 -7.30 16.30 2.30
C ILE A 269 -6.98 15.03 1.51
N TRP A 270 -7.18 15.09 0.20
CA TRP A 270 -6.98 13.96 -0.73
C TRP A 270 -6.11 14.35 -1.90
N THR A 271 -5.31 13.42 -2.44
CA THR A 271 -4.45 13.67 -3.61
C THR A 271 -5.08 13.11 -4.88
N HIS A 272 -5.10 13.89 -5.95
CA HIS A 272 -5.59 13.47 -7.28
C HIS A 272 -4.64 13.97 -8.37
N SER A 273 -4.77 13.52 -9.61
CA SER A 273 -3.86 13.96 -10.70
C SER A 273 -4.25 15.35 -11.22
N CYS A 274 -3.28 16.24 -11.42
CA CYS A 274 -3.50 17.55 -12.05
C CYS A 274 -3.66 17.41 -13.56
N PRO A 275 -4.67 18.05 -14.18
CA PRO A 275 -4.75 18.15 -15.62
C PRO A 275 -3.52 18.90 -16.16
N GLN A 276 -2.85 18.34 -17.16
CA GLN A 276 -1.63 18.91 -17.77
C GLN A 276 -1.86 20.23 -18.53
N ASN A 277 -3.06 20.80 -18.46
CA ASN A 277 -3.36 22.08 -19.07
C ASN A 277 -4.51 22.74 -18.29
N PRO A 278 -4.30 23.86 -17.58
CA PRO A 278 -5.40 24.71 -17.15
C PRO A 278 -5.97 25.35 -18.43
N GLY A 279 -6.91 24.66 -19.07
CA GLY A 279 -7.74 25.25 -20.09
C GLY A 279 -8.33 26.53 -19.51
N ASN A 280 -8.05 27.64 -20.19
CA ASN A 280 -8.49 28.99 -19.90
C ASN A 280 -10.02 29.03 -19.69
N GLY A 281 -10.46 28.79 -18.46
CA GLY A 281 -11.84 28.59 -18.07
C GLY A 281 -12.20 29.50 -16.91
N SER A 282 -12.51 30.74 -17.28
CA SER A 282 -13.24 31.77 -16.51
C SER A 282 -12.98 31.87 -15.01
N HIS A 283 -12.26 32.94 -14.64
CA HIS A 283 -12.59 33.71 -13.44
C HIS A 283 -14.11 33.85 -13.29
N THR A 284 -14.68 33.25 -12.25
CA THR A 284 -15.91 33.73 -11.64
C THR A 284 -15.66 33.86 -10.15
N THR A 285 -15.28 35.08 -9.78
CA THR A 285 -15.46 35.61 -8.43
C THR A 285 -16.94 35.64 -8.09
N HIS A 286 -17.33 35.03 -6.98
CA HIS A 286 -18.35 35.53 -6.06
C HIS A 286 -18.03 35.02 -4.65
#